data_AF-A0A2S2PNZ2-F1
#
_entry.id   AF-A0A2S2PNZ2-F1
#
_cell.length_a   1.000
_cell.length_b   1.000
_cell.length_c   1.000
_cell.angle_alpha   90.00
_cell.angle_beta   90.00
_cell.angle_gamma   90.00
#
_symmetry.space_group_name_H-M   'P 1'
#
loop_
_entity.id
_entity.type
_entity.pdbx_description
1 polymer ?
#
loop_
_entity_poly.entity_id
_entity_poly.type
_entity_poly.pdbx_seq_one_letter_code
_entity_poly.pdbx_strand_id
1 'polypeptide(L)'
;KIKPQLFNISSIMSNILSCLSRSNLMQYNLIYNRTGSLLDLVFSNVYNIIVSSALNSLVPLDFNYHPALDISLPVVSIEYLDYKEQIYDFRHCNYNYVRSLIATVDWNG
;
A
#
# COMPACT_ATOMS: atom_id res chain seq x y z
N LYS A 1 -16.31 28.99 7.35
CA LYS A 1 -16.58 27.75 8.11
C LYS A 1 -16.91 26.64 7.11
N ILE A 2 -16.00 25.71 6.87
CA ILE A 2 -16.23 24.56 6.00
C ILE A 2 -17.14 23.60 6.78
N LYS A 3 -18.34 23.32 6.27
CA LYS A 3 -19.20 22.27 6.80
C LYS A 3 -18.71 20.94 6.22
N PRO A 4 -18.33 19.94 7.03
CA PRO A 4 -18.05 18.62 6.50
C PRO A 4 -19.32 18.10 5.82
N GLN A 5 -19.22 17.70 4.55
CA GLN A 5 -20.30 16.95 3.91
C GLN A 5 -20.47 15.65 4.71
N LEU A 6 -21.69 15.42 5.17
CA LEU A 6 -22.10 14.13 5.73
C LEU A 6 -22.09 13.12 4.59
N PHE A 7 -20.94 12.54 4.31
CA PHE A 7 -20.84 11.38 3.45
C PHE A 7 -21.69 10.26 4.07
N ASN A 8 -22.48 9.58 3.24
CA ASN A 8 -23.25 8.43 3.71
C ASN A 8 -22.28 7.28 3.98
N ILE A 9 -21.79 7.21 5.22
CA ILE A 9 -20.79 6.25 5.70
C ILE A 9 -21.19 4.81 5.35
N SER A 10 -22.50 4.49 5.39
CA SER A 10 -23.01 3.15 5.06
C SER A 10 -22.73 2.74 3.61
N SER A 11 -22.88 3.66 2.65
CA SER A 11 -22.63 3.40 1.24
C SER A 11 -21.15 3.20 0.96
N ILE A 12 -20.29 4.02 1.57
CA ILE A 12 -18.83 3.89 1.47
C ILE A 12 -18.37 2.55 2.04
N MET A 13 -18.88 2.17 3.19
CA MET A 13 -18.51 0.92 3.87
C MET A 13 -18.93 -0.31 3.04
N SER A 14 -20.10 -0.26 2.41
CA SER A 14 -20.57 -1.28 1.45
C SER A 14 -19.66 -1.37 0.22
N ASN A 15 -19.25 -0.23 -0.34
CA ASN A 15 -18.35 -0.19 -1.50
C ASN A 15 -16.97 -0.75 -1.19
N ILE A 16 -16.40 -0.42 -0.02
CA ILE A 16 -15.11 -0.98 0.43
C ILE A 16 -15.21 -2.48 0.59
N LEU A 17 -16.27 -2.98 1.26
CA LEU A 17 -16.48 -4.41 1.44
C LEU A 17 -16.64 -5.14 0.10
N SER A 18 -17.36 -4.54 -0.84
CA SER A 18 -17.51 -5.04 -2.20
C SER A 18 -16.16 -5.12 -2.93
N CYS A 19 -15.32 -4.08 -2.83
CA CYS A 19 -13.98 -4.08 -3.43
C CYS A 19 -13.05 -5.14 -2.84
N LEU A 20 -13.06 -5.32 -1.52
CA LEU A 20 -12.28 -6.35 -0.84
C LEU A 20 -12.73 -7.75 -1.27
N SER A 21 -14.04 -8.00 -1.25
CA SER A 21 -14.65 -9.27 -1.69
C SER A 21 -14.33 -9.57 -3.16
N ARG A 22 -14.50 -8.59 -4.06
CA ARG A 22 -14.16 -8.71 -5.48
C ARG A 22 -12.69 -9.04 -5.72
N SER A 23 -11.81 -8.60 -4.83
CA SER A 23 -10.36 -8.84 -4.91
C SER A 23 -9.93 -10.11 -4.15
N ASN A 24 -10.88 -10.86 -3.60
CA ASN A 24 -10.66 -12.02 -2.74
C ASN A 24 -9.73 -11.73 -1.56
N LEU A 25 -9.80 -10.51 -1.01
CA LEU A 25 -8.97 -10.07 0.11
C LEU A 25 -9.62 -10.45 1.44
N MET A 26 -8.91 -11.25 2.23
CA MET A 26 -9.28 -11.63 3.59
C MET A 26 -8.38 -10.90 4.60
N GLN A 27 -8.90 -10.61 5.79
CA GLN A 27 -8.12 -9.98 6.87
C GLN A 27 -7.32 -11.03 7.64
N TYR A 28 -6.04 -10.76 7.91
CA TYR A 28 -5.10 -11.71 8.54
C TYR A 28 -4.57 -11.28 9.92
N ASN A 29 -4.97 -10.14 10.46
CA ASN A 29 -4.53 -9.69 11.79
C ASN A 29 -5.71 -9.27 12.69
N LEU A 30 -5.55 -9.56 13.99
CA LEU A 30 -6.44 -9.13 15.08
C LEU A 30 -5.64 -8.51 16.23
N ILE A 31 -4.57 -7.79 15.87
CA ILE A 31 -3.64 -7.20 16.84
C ILE A 31 -4.16 -5.82 17.20
N TYR A 32 -4.63 -5.69 18.44
CA TYR A 32 -5.14 -4.43 18.97
C TYR A 32 -3.99 -3.56 19.45
N ASN A 33 -4.18 -2.25 19.35
CA ASN A 33 -3.31 -1.29 20.00
C ASN A 33 -3.52 -1.32 21.54
N ARG A 34 -2.78 -0.46 22.26
CA ARG A 34 -2.87 -0.38 23.73
C ARG A 34 -4.22 0.09 24.26
N THR A 35 -5.01 0.77 23.42
CA THR A 35 -6.36 1.22 23.79
C THR A 35 -7.43 0.18 23.52
N GLY A 36 -7.08 -1.01 23.03
CA GLY A 36 -8.02 -2.07 22.67
C GLY A 36 -8.72 -1.83 21.32
N SER A 37 -8.17 -0.95 20.49
CA SER A 37 -8.69 -0.65 19.15
C SER A 37 -7.89 -1.38 18.08
N LEU A 38 -8.57 -1.94 17.09
CA LEU A 38 -7.94 -2.51 15.89
C LEU A 38 -7.85 -1.40 14.83
N LEU A 39 -6.65 -0.89 14.61
CA LEU A 39 -6.41 0.23 13.68
C LEU A 39 -5.66 -0.23 12.43
N ASP A 40 -4.60 -1.00 12.63
CA ASP A 40 -3.79 -1.52 11.54
C ASP A 40 -4.44 -2.78 10.99
N LEU A 41 -4.71 -2.81 9.69
CA LEU A 41 -5.39 -3.91 9.00
C LEU A 41 -4.49 -4.48 7.91
N VAL A 42 -4.34 -5.80 7.93
CA VAL A 42 -3.57 -6.56 6.94
C VAL A 42 -4.55 -7.43 6.16
N PHE A 43 -4.63 -7.18 4.85
CA PHE A 43 -5.47 -7.93 3.94
C PHE A 43 -4.64 -8.66 2.89
N SER A 44 -5.06 -9.87 2.50
CA SER A 44 -4.44 -10.60 1.40
C SER A 44 -5.38 -11.62 0.79
N ASN A 45 -5.11 -11.98 -0.47
CA ASN A 45 -5.72 -13.11 -1.16
C ASN A 45 -4.81 -14.35 -1.16
N VAL A 46 -3.62 -14.25 -0.54
CA VAL A 46 -2.67 -15.36 -0.35
C VAL A 46 -2.95 -16.03 0.99
N TYR A 47 -3.05 -17.36 0.97
CA TYR A 47 -3.26 -18.18 2.16
C TYR A 47 -1.98 -18.32 3.00
N ASN A 48 -2.12 -18.75 4.27
CA ASN A 48 -1.01 -19.02 5.18
C ASN A 48 -0.10 -17.82 5.48
N ILE A 49 -0.66 -16.61 5.45
CA ILE A 49 0.01 -15.44 6.01
C ILE A 49 -0.06 -15.50 7.53
N ILE A 50 1.06 -15.20 8.16
CA ILE A 50 1.16 -15.06 9.62
C ILE A 50 1.42 -13.60 9.91
N VAL A 51 0.56 -13.01 10.75
CA VAL A 51 0.76 -11.66 11.27
C VAL A 51 0.92 -11.73 12.78
N SER A 52 1.99 -11.16 13.30
CA SER A 52 2.30 -11.10 14.74
C SER A 52 2.79 -9.72 15.15
N SER A 53 2.76 -9.41 16.44
CA SER A 53 3.41 -8.19 16.93
C SER A 53 4.92 -8.33 16.78
N ALA A 54 5.57 -7.32 16.20
CA ALA A 54 7.02 -7.34 16.04
C ALA A 54 7.73 -7.13 17.38
N LEU A 55 8.78 -7.92 17.62
CA LEU A 55 9.61 -7.78 18.82
C LEU A 55 10.55 -6.58 18.74
N ASN A 56 11.03 -6.28 17.54
CA ASN A 56 11.96 -5.19 17.27
C ASN A 56 11.36 -4.29 16.19
N SER A 57 11.29 -3.00 16.44
CA SER A 57 10.86 -2.02 15.45
C SER A 57 12.08 -1.39 14.77
N LEU A 58 12.00 -1.22 13.44
CA LEU A 58 13.01 -0.49 12.66
C LEU A 58 12.97 1.02 12.92
N VAL A 59 11.83 1.52 13.39
CA VAL A 59 11.60 2.94 13.68
C VAL A 59 11.02 3.12 15.09
N PRO A 60 11.22 4.28 15.74
CA PRO A 60 10.57 4.57 17.01
C PRO A 60 9.05 4.38 16.90
N LEU A 61 8.48 3.68 17.88
CA LEU A 61 7.06 3.36 17.86
C LEU A 61 6.22 4.51 18.38
N ASP A 62 5.08 4.71 17.71
CA ASP A 62 3.96 5.39 18.31
C ASP A 62 3.28 4.46 19.31
N PHE A 63 3.82 4.46 20.52
CA PHE A 63 3.56 3.48 21.59
C PHE A 63 2.08 3.28 21.89
N ASN A 64 1.24 4.30 21.69
CA ASN A 64 -0.18 4.27 22.06
C ASN A 64 -1.09 3.79 20.92
N TYR A 65 -0.72 4.07 19.67
CA TYR A 65 -1.66 3.96 18.56
C TYR A 65 -1.33 2.82 17.60
N HIS A 66 -0.05 2.61 17.28
CA HIS A 66 0.35 1.68 16.21
C HIS A 66 1.40 0.68 16.73
N PRO A 67 1.01 -0.57 17.04
CA PRO A 67 1.97 -1.62 17.33
C PRO A 67 2.77 -1.97 16.08
N ALA A 68 4.05 -2.31 16.26
CA ALA A 68 4.85 -2.88 15.18
C ALA A 68 4.29 -4.25 14.79
N LEU A 69 4.18 -4.55 13.50
CA LEU A 69 3.71 -5.85 13.01
C LEU A 69 4.79 -6.56 12.19
N ASP A 70 4.99 -7.84 12.47
CA ASP A 70 5.73 -8.78 11.62
C ASP A 70 4.73 -9.52 10.73
N ILE A 71 4.98 -9.51 9.42
CA ILE A 71 4.15 -10.17 8.42
C ILE A 71 5.02 -11.20 7.69
N SER A 72 4.68 -12.48 7.85
CA SER A 72 5.33 -13.58 7.14
C SER A 72 4.45 -14.05 6.00
N LEU A 73 5.00 -14.01 4.79
CA LEU A 73 4.36 -14.49 3.57
C LEU A 73 4.91 -15.88 3.24
N PRO A 74 4.09 -16.83 2.77
CA PRO A 74 4.60 -18.10 2.29
C PRO A 74 5.53 -17.88 1.09
N VAL A 75 6.66 -18.57 1.07
CA VAL A 75 7.53 -18.60 -0.11
C VAL A 75 6.83 -19.44 -1.17
N VAL A 76 6.19 -18.78 -2.11
CA VAL A 76 5.68 -19.40 -3.34
C VAL A 76 6.75 -19.29 -4.42
N SER A 77 6.81 -20.29 -5.30
CA SER A 77 7.54 -20.18 -6.57
C SER A 77 6.87 -19.08 -7.38
N ILE A 78 7.41 -17.87 -7.32
CA ILE A 78 6.94 -16.76 -8.15
C ILE A 78 7.63 -16.93 -9.50
N GLU A 79 6.86 -17.22 -10.55
CA GLU A 79 7.35 -16.94 -11.90
C GLU A 79 7.56 -15.42 -11.96
N TYR A 80 8.82 -15.00 -12.11
CA TYR A 80 9.10 -13.59 -12.35
C TYR A 80 8.26 -13.14 -13.54
N LEU A 81 7.59 -12.00 -13.39
CA LEU A 81 6.88 -11.39 -14.50
C LEU A 81 7.90 -11.12 -15.60
N ASP A 82 7.81 -11.87 -16.70
CA ASP A 82 8.65 -11.69 -17.89
C ASP A 82 8.13 -10.48 -18.66
N TYR A 83 8.55 -9.31 -18.20
CA TYR A 83 8.29 -8.08 -18.89
C TYR A 83 9.21 -7.99 -20.10
N LYS A 84 8.63 -8.03 -21.31
CA LYS A 84 9.30 -7.56 -22.53
C LYS A 84 9.36 -6.04 -22.56
N GLU A 85 9.78 -5.41 -21.47
CA GLU A 85 9.89 -3.97 -21.40
C GLU A 85 11.14 -3.51 -22.13
N GLN A 86 10.93 -2.70 -23.17
CA GLN A 86 11.99 -1.91 -23.76
C GLN A 86 12.24 -0.72 -22.86
N ILE A 87 13.28 -0.79 -22.04
CA ILE A 87 13.75 0.35 -21.27
C ILE A 87 14.62 1.23 -22.16
N TYR A 88 14.39 2.55 -22.12
CA TYR A 88 15.26 3.50 -22.80
C TYR A 88 16.64 3.51 -22.14
N ASP A 89 17.69 3.50 -22.95
CA ASP A 89 19.06 3.61 -22.46
C ASP A 89 19.41 5.06 -22.12
N PHE A 90 19.09 5.45 -20.89
CA PHE A 90 19.41 6.77 -20.38
C PHE A 90 20.92 7.00 -20.17
N ARG A 91 21.75 5.94 -20.17
CA ARG A 91 23.21 6.08 -19.98
C ARG A 91 23.88 6.63 -21.24
N HIS A 92 23.37 6.27 -22.41
CA HIS A 92 23.85 6.77 -23.71
C HIS A 92 22.97 7.87 -24.30
N CYS A 93 21.96 8.32 -23.56
CA CYS A 93 21.06 9.36 -24.01
C CYS A 93 21.75 10.74 -24.01
N ASN A 94 21.45 11.56 -25.02
CA ASN A 94 21.92 12.94 -25.06
C ASN A 94 21.15 13.78 -24.03
N TYR A 95 21.72 13.87 -22.82
CA TYR A 95 21.14 14.59 -21.70
C TYR A 95 20.73 16.02 -22.05
N ASN A 96 21.58 16.77 -22.77
CA ASN A 96 21.31 18.15 -23.12
C ASN A 96 20.09 18.28 -24.05
N TYR A 97 19.96 17.36 -24.99
CA TYR A 97 18.80 17.32 -25.89
C TYR A 97 17.51 17.03 -25.11
N VAL A 98 17.49 15.97 -24.30
CA VAL A 98 16.30 15.62 -23.48
C VAL A 98 15.93 16.75 -22.53
N ARG A 99 16.90 17.36 -21.86
CA ARG A 99 16.68 18.51 -20.98
C ARG A 99 16.03 19.67 -21.72
N SER A 100 16.51 20.00 -22.92
CA SER A 100 15.95 21.09 -23.71
C SER A 100 14.51 20.81 -24.13
N LEU A 101 14.20 19.56 -24.49
CA LEU A 101 12.86 19.13 -24.87
C LEU A 101 11.88 19.25 -23.68
N ILE A 102 12.28 18.75 -22.50
CA ILE A 102 11.46 18.83 -21.27
C ILE A 102 11.19 20.28 -20.88
N ALA A 103 12.16 21.18 -21.06
CA ALA A 103 12.02 22.60 -20.76
C ALA A 103 11.00 23.33 -21.67
N THR A 104 10.61 22.75 -22.80
CA THR A 104 9.57 23.30 -23.69
C THR A 104 8.15 22.89 -23.33
N VAL A 105 7.97 21.96 -22.39
CA VAL A 105 6.64 21.52 -21.95
C VAL A 105 6.04 22.60 -21.04
N ASP A 106 4.85 23.09 -21.39
CA ASP A 106 4.07 23.95 -20.51
C ASP A 106 3.34 23.08 -19.47
N TRP A 107 3.66 23.31 -18.21
CA TRP A 107 3.13 22.54 -17.07
C TRP A 107 1.94 23.23 -16.40
N ASN A 108 1.55 24.42 -16.85
CA ASN A 108 0.48 25.22 -16.25
C ASN A 108 -0.91 24.97 -16.88
N GLY A 109 -1.20 23.72 -17.24
CA GLY A 109 -2.53 23.32 -17.72
C GLY A 109 -3.65 23.67 -16.75
#